data_AF-A0A392Q9G9-F1
#
_entry.id   AF-A0A392Q9G9-F1
#
_cell.length_a   1.000
_cell.length_b   1.000
_cell.length_c   1.000
_cell.angle_alpha   90.00
_cell.angle_beta   90.00
_cell.angle_gamma   90.00
#
_symmetry.space_group_name_H-M   'P 1'
#
loop_
_entity.id
_entity.type
_entity.pdbx_description
1 polymer ?
#
loop_
_entity_poly.entity_id
_entity_poly.type
_entity_poly.pdbx_seq_one_letter_code
_entity_poly.pdbx_strand_id
1 'polypeptide(L)' 'VPGATGNFVFIKDAVYKKPDTSILPFPTYFVPEDEDTDDMKPLVAELGDVDPFMVTD' A
#
# COMPACT_ATOMS: atom_id res chain seq x y z
N VAL A 1 -13.51 -0.83 -0.71
CA VAL A 1 -13.54 -1.68 0.50
C VAL A 1 -15.00 -1.82 0.92
N PRO A 2 -15.48 -3.01 1.32
CA PRO A 2 -16.85 -3.15 1.83
C PRO A 2 -17.08 -2.30 3.08
N GLY A 3 -18.26 -1.69 3.20
CA GLY A 3 -18.64 -0.83 4.33
C GLY A 3 -19.12 0.55 3.90
N ALA A 4 -19.64 1.32 4.85
CA ALA A 4 -20.00 2.72 4.65
C ALA A 4 -18.79 3.63 4.89
N THR A 5 -18.86 4.87 4.38
CA THR A 5 -17.86 5.90 4.68
C THR A 5 -17.74 6.11 6.19
N GLY A 6 -16.52 6.05 6.71
CA GLY A 6 -16.23 6.19 8.15
C GLY A 6 -16.12 4.87 8.92
N ASN A 7 -16.34 3.71 8.28
CA ASN A 7 -16.14 2.41 8.94
C ASN A 7 -14.65 2.09 9.13
N PHE A 8 -14.32 1.49 10.27
CA PHE A 8 -13.02 0.83 10.45
C PHE A 8 -12.93 -0.41 9.55
N VAL A 9 -11.76 -0.59 8.93
CA VAL A 9 -11.48 -1.71 8.02
C VAL A 9 -10.22 -2.43 8.46
N PHE A 10 -10.20 -3.75 8.30
CA PHE A 10 -9.01 -4.57 8.53
C PHE A 10 -8.24 -4.72 7.24
N ILE A 11 -6.95 -4.37 7.26
CA ILE A 11 -6.04 -4.48 6.12
C ILE A 11 -4.94 -5.48 6.50
N LYS A 12 -4.63 -6.38 5.57
CA LYS A 12 -3.52 -7.35 5.70
C LYS A 12 -3.00 -7.74 4.32
N ASP A 13 -1.81 -8.29 4.28
CA ASP A 13 -1.24 -8.81 3.05
C ASP A 13 -2.07 -9.96 2.46
N ALA A 14 -2.03 -10.05 1.13
CA ALA A 14 -2.68 -11.10 0.38
C ALA A 14 -1.97 -12.45 0.58
N VAL A 15 -2.76 -13.51 0.77
CA VAL A 15 -2.23 -14.86 1.05
C VAL A 15 -1.86 -15.59 -0.25
N TYR A 16 -2.72 -15.49 -1.26
CA TYR A 16 -2.58 -16.24 -2.51
C TYR A 16 -1.68 -15.53 -3.54
N LYS A 17 -1.84 -14.21 -3.69
CA LYS A 17 -0.94 -13.36 -4.47
C LYS A 17 -0.08 -12.57 -3.49
N LYS A 18 0.95 -13.22 -2.94
CA LYS A 18 1.82 -12.57 -1.97
C LYS A 18 2.47 -11.33 -2.59
N PRO A 19 2.50 -10.20 -1.85
CA PRO A 19 3.27 -9.05 -2.29
C PRO A 19 4.77 -9.37 -2.35
N ASP A 20 5.51 -8.58 -3.12
CA ASP A 20 6.96 -8.72 -3.21
C ASP A 20 7.58 -8.46 -1.84
N THR A 21 8.28 -9.45 -1.28
CA THR A 21 8.87 -9.37 0.05
C THR A 21 10.09 -8.45 0.11
N SER A 22 10.68 -8.07 -1.02
CA SER A 22 11.85 -7.19 -1.06
C SER A 22 11.54 -5.75 -0.68
N ILE A 23 10.30 -5.30 -0.92
CA ILE A 23 9.83 -3.94 -0.64
C ILE A 23 9.06 -3.82 0.68
N LEU A 24 8.74 -4.96 1.32
CA LEU A 24 7.94 -4.97 2.54
C LEU A 24 8.82 -4.84 3.78
N PRO A 25 8.50 -3.91 4.69
CA PRO A 25 9.20 -3.82 5.97
C PRO A 25 8.84 -5.02 6.85
N PHE A 26 9.85 -5.65 7.46
CA PHE A 26 9.67 -6.79 8.37
C PHE A 26 10.29 -6.51 9.73
N PRO A 27 9.59 -6.79 10.86
CA PRO A 27 8.20 -7.23 10.97
C PRO A 27 7.17 -6.13 10.69
N THR A 28 7.59 -4.86 10.75
CA THR A 28 6.81 -3.65 10.47
C THR A 28 7.78 -2.51 10.15
N TYR A 29 7.26 -1.40 9.61
CA TYR A 29 8.03 -0.17 9.48
C TYR A 29 8.37 0.42 10.86
N PHE A 30 9.62 0.83 11.04
CA PHE A 30 10.09 1.57 12.21
C PHE A 30 10.59 2.92 11.72
N VAL A 31 10.07 3.99 12.33
CA VAL A 31 10.47 5.37 12.05
C VAL A 31 11.93 5.55 12.51
N PRO A 32 12.87 5.94 11.63
CA PRO A 32 14.22 6.33 12.01
C PRO A 32 14.22 7.58 12.92
N GLU A 33 15.17 7.68 13.84
CA GLU A 33 15.20 8.80 14.81
C GLU A 33 15.36 10.19 14.16
N ASP A 34 16.00 10.24 12.98
CA ASP A 34 16.26 11.48 12.25
C ASP A 34 15.16 11.81 11.20
N GLU A 35 14.08 11.02 11.15
CA GLU A 35 13.01 11.21 10.17
C GLU A 35 12.01 12.26 10.66
N ASP A 36 12.01 13.44 10.01
CA ASP A 36 11.01 14.47 10.27
C ASP A 36 9.68 14.13 9.57
N THR A 37 8.67 13.79 10.37
CA THR A 37 7.34 13.43 9.88
C THR A 37 6.55 14.62 9.33
N ASP A 38 6.91 15.85 9.71
CA ASP A 38 6.18 17.05 9.28
C ASP A 38 6.48 17.41 7.81
N ASP A 39 7.64 16.98 7.30
CA ASP A 39 8.07 17.17 5.91
C ASP A 39 7.64 16.03 4.96
N MET A 40 6.99 14.98 5.49
CA MET A 40 6.59 13.83 4.71
C MET A 40 5.44 14.13 3.75
N LYS A 41 5.56 13.60 2.53
CA LYS A 41 4.49 13.62 1.53
C LYS A 41 3.82 12.25 1.45
N PRO A 42 2.51 12.20 1.11
CA PRO A 42 1.85 10.94 0.85
C PRO A 42 2.60 10.13 -0.19
N LEU A 43 2.87 8.85 0.10
CA LEU A 43 3.37 7.92 -0.89
C LEU A 43 2.28 7.71 -1.94
N VAL A 44 2.54 8.17 -3.17
CA VAL A 44 1.65 7.98 -4.30
C VAL A 44 2.09 6.73 -5.03
N ALA A 45 1.25 5.69 -5.02
CA ALA A 45 1.49 4.50 -5.84
C ALA A 45 1.30 4.86 -7.33
N GLU A 46 2.16 4.34 -8.20
CA GLU A 46 1.97 4.49 -9.63
C GLU A 46 0.71 3.74 -10.07
N LEU A 47 -0.19 4.45 -10.75
CA LEU A 47 -1.45 3.90 -11.26
C LEU A 47 -1.23 2.94 -12.45
N GLY A 48 -0.02 2.95 -13.03
CA GLY A 48 0.31 2.32 -14.31
C GLY A 48 -0.24 3.11 -15.49
N ASP A 49 0.36 2.93 -16.67
CA ASP A 49 -0.06 3.63 -17.90
C ASP A 49 -1.37 3.08 -18.50
N VAL A 50 -1.70 1.83 -18.18
CA VAL A 50 -2.82 1.10 -18.78
C VAL A 50 -3.71 0.55 -17.67
N ASP A 51 -5.01 0.78 -17.79
CA ASP A 51 -6.00 0.15 -16.91
C ASP A 51 -5.92 -1.38 -17.07
N PRO A 52 -5.66 -2.14 -15.98
CA PRO A 52 -5.57 -3.60 -16.02
C PRO A 52 -6.82 -4.30 -16.56
N PHE A 53 -7.98 -3.63 -16.56
CA PHE A 53 -9.23 -4.17 -17.09
C PHE A 53 -9.49 -3.82 -18.56
N MET A 54 -8.66 -2.95 -19.15
CA MET A 54 -8.74 -2.57 -20.57
C MET A 54 -7.80 -3.39 -21.46
N VAL A 55 -6.94 -4.23 -20.87
CA VAL A 55 -6.10 -5.17 -21.60
C VAL A 55 -6.92 -6.42 -21.92
N THR A 56 -7.54 -6.44 -23.11
CA THR A 56 -8.07 -7.67 -23.71
C THR A 56 -6.97 -8.36 -24.50
N ASP A 57 -6.78 -9.67 -24.32
CA ASP A 57 -5.94 -10.53 -25.17
C ASP A 57 -6.34 -10.42 -26.66
#